data_AF-A0A3A9W749-F1
#
_entry.id   AF-A0A3A9W749-F1
#
_cell.length_a   1.000
_cell.length_b   1.000
_cell.length_c   1.000
_cell.angle_alpha   90.00
_cell.angle_beta   90.00
_cell.angle_gamma   90.00
#
_symmetry.space_group_name_H-M   'P 1'
#
loop_
_entity.id
_entity.type
_entity.pdbx_description
1 polymer ?
#
loop_
_entity_poly.entity_id
_entity_poly.type
_entity_poly.pdbx_seq_one_letter_code
_entity_poly.pdbx_strand_id
1 'polypeptide(L)'
;MKNILTSLLILCIGITSISAQSDKAHVKRKDLKKEFIQSLSADQKKQLDFQKQLKEEHKKKMKASFTKAQLDIANDENLSKRDKKKSLSETFSNEQKEMRKSHKAILKEEKEKFKKTLTEEQLTKYEGLHRKKHKKKKEHKREN
;
A
#
# COMPACT_ATOMS: atom_id res chain seq x y z
N MET A 1 -47.21 11.47 -38.82
CA MET A 1 -46.90 10.56 -37.68
C MET A 1 -46.56 9.19 -38.26
N LYS A 2 -45.46 8.49 -38.03
CA LYS A 2 -44.22 8.66 -37.25
C LYS A 2 -43.22 7.72 -37.94
N ASN A 3 -42.21 8.27 -38.62
CA ASN A 3 -41.04 7.50 -39.05
C ASN A 3 -40.08 7.42 -37.87
N ILE A 4 -40.30 6.47 -36.96
CA ILE A 4 -39.36 6.21 -35.85
C ILE A 4 -39.39 4.71 -35.56
N LEU A 5 -38.67 3.93 -36.37
CA LEU A 5 -38.35 2.54 -36.02
C LEU A 5 -36.91 2.17 -36.40
N THR A 6 -36.01 3.13 -36.28
CA THR A 6 -34.57 2.90 -36.42
C THR A 6 -33.86 3.75 -35.37
N SER A 7 -33.65 3.20 -34.18
CA SER A 7 -32.56 3.55 -33.24
C SER A 7 -32.84 2.92 -31.87
N LEU A 8 -32.49 1.65 -31.70
CA LEU A 8 -32.36 1.04 -30.37
C LEU A 8 -31.35 -0.10 -30.40
N LEU A 9 -30.18 0.16 -31.01
CA LEU A 9 -29.05 -0.78 -31.00
C LEU A 9 -27.70 -0.07 -30.80
N ILE A 10 -27.64 0.95 -29.94
CA ILE A 10 -26.36 1.55 -29.53
C ILE A 10 -26.44 1.93 -28.06
N LEU A 11 -26.28 0.99 -27.12
CA LEU A 11 -25.78 1.31 -25.78
C LEU A 11 -25.39 0.10 -24.90
N CYS A 12 -24.55 -0.83 -25.37
CA CYS A 12 -24.05 -1.91 -24.50
C CYS A 12 -22.55 -2.23 -24.60
N ILE A 13 -21.72 -1.38 -25.23
CA ILE A 13 -20.27 -1.65 -25.39
C ILE A 13 -19.41 -0.93 -24.32
N GLY A 14 -19.98 -0.09 -23.47
CA GLY A 14 -19.19 0.84 -22.63
C GLY A 14 -18.64 0.35 -21.29
N ILE A 15 -19.05 -0.81 -20.75
CA ILE A 15 -18.83 -1.11 -19.32
C ILE A 15 -17.63 -2.05 -19.04
N THR A 16 -17.10 -2.77 -20.03
CA THR A 16 -16.00 -3.74 -19.79
C THR A 16 -14.60 -3.12 -19.68
N SER A 17 -14.41 -1.85 -20.06
CA SER A 17 -13.09 -1.21 -20.10
C SER A 17 -12.49 -0.85 -18.73
N ILE A 18 -13.30 -0.74 -17.68
CA ILE A 18 -12.85 -0.23 -16.37
C ILE A 18 -11.95 -1.25 -15.65
N SER A 19 -12.28 -2.55 -15.74
CA SER A 19 -11.51 -3.63 -15.08
C SER A 19 -10.15 -3.87 -15.76
N ALA A 20 -10.06 -3.67 -17.09
CA ALA A 20 -8.81 -3.85 -17.83
C ALA A 20 -7.75 -2.77 -17.50
N GLN A 21 -8.16 -1.59 -17.06
CA GLN A 21 -7.25 -0.48 -16.74
C GLN A 21 -6.60 -0.63 -15.36
N SER A 22 -7.26 -1.28 -14.39
CA SER A 22 -6.66 -1.58 -13.09
C SER A 22 -5.57 -2.64 -13.19
N ASP A 23 -5.78 -3.65 -14.03
CA ASP A 23 -4.85 -4.78 -14.17
C ASP A 23 -3.56 -4.34 -14.86
N LYS A 24 -3.66 -3.60 -15.98
CA LYS A 24 -2.50 -3.02 -16.67
C LYS A 24 -1.70 -2.08 -15.77
N ALA A 25 -2.37 -1.27 -14.95
CA ALA A 25 -1.70 -0.36 -14.01
C ALA A 25 -1.00 -1.10 -12.86
N HIS A 26 -1.55 -2.23 -12.41
CA HIS A 26 -0.95 -3.08 -11.39
C HIS A 26 0.31 -3.78 -11.93
N VAL A 27 0.23 -4.36 -13.13
CA VAL A 27 1.36 -5.00 -13.82
C VAL A 27 2.51 -4.00 -14.01
N LYS A 28 2.22 -2.82 -14.57
CA LYS A 28 3.23 -1.76 -14.75
C LYS A 28 3.93 -1.36 -13.45
N ARG A 29 3.22 -1.31 -12.32
CA ARG A 29 3.82 -0.99 -11.02
C ARG A 29 4.72 -2.12 -10.50
N LYS A 30 4.34 -3.38 -10.73
CA LYS A 30 5.14 -4.55 -10.36
C LYS A 30 6.44 -4.58 -11.14
N ASP A 31 6.39 -4.26 -12.42
CA ASP A 31 7.55 -4.23 -13.31
C ASP A 31 8.52 -3.11 -12.92
N LEU A 32 8.01 -1.88 -12.72
CA LEU A 32 8.82 -0.76 -12.21
C LEU A 32 9.49 -1.07 -10.86
N LYS A 33 8.80 -1.82 -9.99
CA LYS A 33 9.38 -2.26 -8.72
C LYS A 33 10.50 -3.28 -8.95
N LYS A 34 10.30 -4.23 -9.88
CA LYS A 34 11.30 -5.24 -10.23
C LYS A 34 12.56 -4.58 -10.79
N GLU A 35 12.40 -3.67 -11.75
CA GLU A 35 13.50 -2.88 -12.32
C GLU A 35 14.25 -2.08 -11.26
N PHE A 36 13.54 -1.39 -10.36
CA PHE A 36 14.15 -0.68 -9.25
C PHE A 36 15.01 -1.62 -8.40
N ILE A 37 14.47 -2.75 -7.97
CA ILE A 37 15.21 -3.72 -7.14
C ILE A 37 16.40 -4.31 -7.89
N GLN A 38 16.28 -4.56 -9.19
CA GLN A 38 17.40 -5.04 -10.01
C GLN A 38 18.53 -4.00 -10.08
N SER A 39 18.19 -2.71 -10.17
CA SER A 39 19.17 -1.63 -10.22
C SER A 39 19.94 -1.40 -8.92
N LEU A 40 19.54 -2.00 -7.80
CA LEU A 40 20.20 -1.82 -6.50
C LEU A 40 21.49 -2.63 -6.38
N SER A 41 22.48 -2.05 -5.70
CA SER A 41 23.69 -2.75 -5.28
C SER A 41 23.40 -3.85 -4.26
N ALA A 42 24.38 -4.72 -4.00
CA ALA A 42 24.25 -5.77 -2.99
C ALA A 42 23.97 -5.19 -1.59
N ASP A 43 24.65 -4.10 -1.21
CA ASP A 43 24.48 -3.51 0.13
C ASP A 43 23.16 -2.75 0.26
N GLN A 44 22.71 -2.06 -0.80
CA GLN A 44 21.36 -1.48 -0.85
C GLN A 44 20.26 -2.55 -0.71
N LYS A 45 20.44 -3.73 -1.32
CA LYS A 45 19.52 -4.87 -1.17
C LYS A 45 19.52 -5.40 0.26
N LYS A 46 20.70 -5.56 0.89
CA LYS A 46 20.81 -5.94 2.30
C LYS A 46 20.08 -4.96 3.23
N GLN A 47 20.19 -3.65 2.98
CA GLN A 47 19.44 -2.64 3.75
C GLN A 47 17.92 -2.80 3.62
N LEU A 48 17.42 -3.13 2.42
CA LEU A 48 16.00 -3.42 2.22
C LEU A 48 15.56 -4.70 2.95
N ASP A 49 16.38 -5.74 2.94
CA ASP A 49 16.08 -6.98 3.64
C ASP A 49 16.11 -6.79 5.16
N PHE A 50 17.05 -6.02 5.68
CA PHE A 50 17.07 -5.61 7.08
C PHE A 50 15.78 -4.86 7.48
N GLN A 51 15.32 -3.90 6.66
CA GLN A 51 14.04 -3.23 6.91
C GLN A 51 12.83 -4.17 6.86
N LYS A 52 12.88 -5.26 6.08
CA LYS A 52 11.83 -6.30 6.10
C LYS A 52 11.90 -7.10 7.40
N GLN A 53 13.09 -7.50 7.83
CA GLN A 53 13.30 -8.22 9.09
C GLN A 53 12.76 -7.41 10.28
N LEU A 54 13.09 -6.11 10.36
CA LEU A 54 12.57 -5.21 11.39
C LEU A 54 11.03 -5.21 11.46
N LYS A 55 10.34 -5.27 10.32
CA LYS A 55 8.87 -5.32 10.27
C LYS A 55 8.32 -6.66 10.75
N GLU A 56 8.96 -7.77 10.37
CA GLU A 56 8.54 -9.09 10.80
C GLU A 56 8.79 -9.30 12.31
N GLU A 57 9.92 -8.83 12.83
CA GLU A 57 10.22 -8.84 14.26
C GLU A 57 9.22 -7.99 15.04
N HIS A 58 8.93 -6.77 14.57
CA HIS A 58 7.91 -5.93 15.20
C HIS A 58 6.54 -6.58 15.19
N LYS A 59 6.14 -7.19 14.07
CA LYS A 59 4.88 -7.93 13.96
C LYS A 59 4.80 -9.09 14.95
N LYS A 60 5.88 -9.86 15.10
CA LYS A 60 5.97 -10.96 16.09
C LYS A 60 5.85 -10.42 17.51
N LYS A 61 6.64 -9.39 17.86
CA LYS A 61 6.64 -8.76 19.19
C LYS A 61 5.27 -8.16 19.54
N MET A 62 4.65 -7.48 18.58
CA MET A 62 3.31 -6.91 18.73
C MET A 62 2.27 -8.01 18.96
N LYS A 63 2.27 -9.05 18.13
CA LYS A 63 1.32 -10.18 18.28
C LYS A 63 1.51 -10.92 19.60
N ALA A 64 2.75 -11.10 20.04
CA ALA A 64 3.04 -11.72 21.34
C ALA A 64 2.54 -10.88 22.53
N SER A 65 2.44 -9.55 22.36
CA SER A 65 1.89 -8.66 23.39
C SER A 65 0.36 -8.62 23.42
N PHE A 66 -0.34 -9.33 22.53
CA PHE A 66 -1.80 -9.26 22.45
C PHE A 66 -2.47 -9.96 23.63
N THR A 67 -3.52 -9.33 24.16
CA THR A 67 -4.42 -9.95 25.12
C THR A 67 -5.35 -10.95 24.42
N LYS A 68 -6.05 -11.79 25.19
CA LYS A 68 -7.05 -12.73 24.65
C LYS A 68 -8.09 -12.01 23.79
N ALA A 69 -8.69 -10.93 24.29
CA ALA A 69 -9.66 -10.14 23.54
C ALA A 69 -9.10 -9.58 22.23
N GLN A 70 -7.83 -9.17 22.20
CA GLN A 70 -7.16 -8.71 20.97
C GLN A 70 -6.90 -9.86 19.99
N LEU A 71 -6.55 -11.05 20.48
CA LEU A 71 -6.40 -12.24 19.64
C LEU A 71 -7.73 -12.66 19.01
N ASP A 72 -8.82 -12.57 19.76
CA ASP A 72 -10.17 -12.88 19.27
C ASP A 72 -10.53 -11.94 18.10
N ILE A 73 -10.32 -10.62 18.26
CA ILE A 73 -10.51 -9.64 17.15
C ILE A 73 -9.61 -9.97 15.95
N ALA A 74 -8.35 -10.38 16.20
CA ALA A 74 -7.41 -10.68 15.12
C ALA A 74 -7.85 -11.91 14.30
N ASN A 75 -8.44 -12.91 14.97
CA ASN A 75 -8.83 -14.18 14.36
C ASN A 75 -10.27 -14.19 13.82
N ASP A 76 -11.13 -13.25 14.22
CA ASP A 76 -12.55 -13.20 13.82
C ASP A 76 -12.75 -13.17 12.29
N GLU A 77 -13.26 -14.26 11.70
CA GLU A 77 -13.44 -14.36 10.24
C GLU A 77 -14.56 -13.46 9.69
N ASN A 78 -15.45 -12.97 10.55
CA ASN A 78 -16.56 -12.10 10.15
C ASN A 78 -16.13 -10.65 9.96
N LEU A 79 -14.96 -10.25 10.48
CA LEU A 79 -14.45 -8.89 10.34
C LEU A 79 -13.57 -8.74 9.10
N SER A 80 -13.83 -7.68 8.33
CA SER A 80 -12.94 -7.28 7.25
C SER A 80 -11.55 -6.91 7.80
N LYS A 81 -10.51 -7.04 6.96
CA LYS A 81 -9.13 -6.63 7.34
C LYS A 81 -9.05 -5.17 7.82
N ARG A 82 -9.91 -4.29 7.30
CA ARG A 82 -9.97 -2.88 7.70
C ARG A 82 -10.56 -2.76 9.10
N ASP A 83 -11.64 -3.47 9.37
CA ASP A 83 -12.37 -3.39 10.62
C ASP A 83 -11.57 -4.04 11.75
N LYS A 84 -10.96 -5.21 11.53
CA LYS A 84 -9.98 -5.81 12.45
C LYS A 84 -8.92 -4.81 12.89
N LYS A 85 -8.33 -4.09 11.93
CA LYS A 85 -7.29 -3.11 12.21
C LYS A 85 -7.81 -1.94 13.03
N LYS A 86 -9.03 -1.46 12.75
CA LYS A 86 -9.67 -0.38 13.50
C LYS A 86 -9.94 -0.83 14.93
N SER A 87 -10.64 -1.94 15.11
CA SER A 87 -10.98 -2.51 16.42
C SER A 87 -9.72 -2.81 17.25
N LEU A 88 -8.71 -3.48 16.68
CA LEU A 88 -7.43 -3.69 17.36
C LEU A 88 -6.79 -2.37 17.81
N SER A 89 -6.81 -1.34 16.96
CA SER A 89 -6.17 -0.06 17.28
C SER A 89 -6.82 0.69 18.45
N GLU A 90 -8.11 0.49 18.65
CA GLU A 90 -8.86 1.06 19.78
C GLU A 90 -8.53 0.33 21.08
N THR A 91 -8.27 -0.97 21.02
CA THR A 91 -7.96 -1.81 22.19
C THR A 91 -6.49 -1.79 22.64
N PHE A 92 -5.59 -1.08 21.96
CA PHE A 92 -4.16 -1.14 22.29
C PHE A 92 -3.83 -0.45 23.62
N SER A 93 -3.00 -1.12 24.42
CA SER A 93 -2.42 -0.56 25.66
C SER A 93 -1.44 0.58 25.35
N ASN A 94 -1.02 1.29 26.39
CA ASN A 94 -0.01 2.35 26.23
C ASN A 94 1.33 1.78 25.76
N GLU A 95 1.75 0.63 26.30
CA GLU A 95 2.98 -0.06 25.91
C GLU A 95 2.93 -0.49 24.44
N GLN A 96 1.79 -1.03 23.98
CA GLN A 96 1.58 -1.39 22.58
C GLN A 96 1.60 -0.16 21.66
N LYS A 97 0.99 0.96 22.10
CA LYS A 97 1.03 2.24 21.37
C LYS A 97 2.46 2.77 21.26
N GLU A 98 3.24 2.75 22.34
CA GLU A 98 4.64 3.15 22.33
C GLU A 98 5.51 2.24 21.46
N MET A 99 5.27 0.91 21.50
CA MET A 99 5.95 -0.04 20.61
C MET A 99 5.70 0.30 19.12
N ARG A 100 4.49 0.76 18.76
CA ARG A 100 4.20 1.22 17.39
C ARG A 100 4.91 2.53 17.05
N LYS A 101 4.94 3.48 17.98
CA LYS A 101 5.60 4.78 17.78
C LYS A 101 7.12 4.60 17.61
N SER A 102 7.75 3.84 18.50
CA SER A 102 9.17 3.52 18.45
C SER A 102 9.54 2.83 17.13
N HIS A 103 8.81 1.78 16.75
CA HIS A 103 9.06 1.09 15.48
C HIS A 103 8.88 1.99 14.25
N LYS A 104 7.89 2.90 14.27
CA LYS A 104 7.71 3.90 13.21
C LYS A 104 8.91 4.85 13.11
N ALA A 105 9.49 5.25 14.23
CA ALA A 105 10.69 6.10 14.25
C ALA A 105 11.90 5.37 13.66
N ILE A 106 12.15 4.13 14.11
CA ILE A 106 13.23 3.27 13.59
C ILE A 106 13.11 3.08 12.08
N LEU A 107 11.93 2.69 11.59
CA LEU A 107 11.73 2.51 10.14
C LEU A 107 11.88 3.80 9.34
N LYS A 108 11.55 4.96 9.94
CA LYS A 108 11.76 6.26 9.28
C LYS A 108 13.25 6.53 9.14
N GLU A 109 14.02 6.34 10.21
CA GLU A 109 15.47 6.53 10.20
C GLU A 109 16.16 5.61 9.20
N GLU A 110 15.85 4.31 9.23
CA GLU A 110 16.42 3.33 8.29
C GLU A 110 16.04 3.62 6.84
N LYS A 111 14.84 4.15 6.61
CA LYS A 111 14.42 4.61 5.29
C LYS A 111 15.22 5.82 4.82
N GLU A 112 15.51 6.78 5.68
CA GLU A 112 16.34 7.93 5.32
C GLU A 112 17.80 7.53 5.10
N LYS A 113 18.34 6.61 5.90
CA LYS A 113 19.67 6.00 5.65
C LYS A 113 19.71 5.32 4.27
N PHE A 114 18.72 4.48 3.97
CA PHE A 114 18.63 3.83 2.66
C PHE A 114 18.56 4.83 1.51
N LYS A 115 17.72 5.87 1.60
CA LYS A 115 17.62 6.91 0.56
C LYS A 115 18.95 7.61 0.28
N LYS A 116 19.74 7.89 1.33
CA LYS A 116 21.07 8.52 1.18
C LYS A 116 22.06 7.63 0.43
N THR A 117 21.83 6.32 0.39
CA THR A 117 22.67 5.40 -0.40
C THR A 117 22.28 5.32 -1.87
N LEU A 118 21.12 5.86 -2.26
CA LEU A 118 20.62 5.77 -3.63
C LEU A 118 21.29 6.80 -4.53
N THR A 119 21.55 6.43 -5.78
CA THR A 119 21.84 7.41 -6.82
C THR A 119 20.61 8.28 -7.12
N GLU A 120 20.78 9.43 -7.76
CA GLU A 120 19.68 10.33 -8.10
C GLU A 120 18.59 9.63 -8.96
N GLU A 121 19.01 8.79 -9.90
CA GLU A 121 18.10 7.99 -10.72
C GLU A 121 17.32 6.96 -9.89
N GLN A 122 18.02 6.24 -9.01
CA GLN A 122 17.41 5.26 -8.11
C GLN A 122 16.44 5.94 -7.14
N LEU A 123 16.79 7.11 -6.60
CA LEU A 123 15.96 7.90 -5.70
C LEU A 123 14.69 8.35 -6.41
N THR A 124 14.80 8.85 -7.64
CA THR A 124 13.65 9.25 -8.46
C THR A 124 12.69 8.07 -8.69
N LYS A 125 13.22 6.89 -9.04
CA LYS A 125 12.42 5.65 -9.18
C LYS A 125 11.77 5.26 -7.85
N TYR A 126 12.51 5.32 -6.75
CA TYR A 126 12.02 5.01 -5.42
C TYR A 126 10.85 5.92 -5.00
N GLU A 127 10.99 7.23 -5.18
CA GLU A 127 9.93 8.20 -4.86
C GLU A 127 8.70 8.01 -5.76
N GLY A 128 8.91 7.75 -7.05
CA GLY A 128 7.84 7.42 -8.00
C GLY A 128 7.03 6.19 -7.56
N LEU A 129 7.70 5.15 -7.06
CA LEU A 129 7.05 3.97 -6.49
C LEU A 129 6.26 4.32 -5.21
N HIS A 130 6.74 5.25 -4.39
CA HIS A 130 6.14 5.57 -3.09
C HIS A 130 5.11 6.71 -3.10
N ARG A 131 4.99 7.50 -4.18
CA ARG A 131 3.95 8.52 -4.33
C ARG A 131 2.56 7.87 -4.26
N LYS A 132 1.75 8.28 -3.26
CA LYS A 132 0.34 7.88 -3.18
C LYS A 132 -0.44 8.57 -4.31
N LYS A 133 -1.31 7.84 -5.01
CA LYS A 133 -2.21 8.34 -6.08
C LYS A 133 -3.26 9.37 -5.62
N HIS A 134 -3.04 10.11 -4.52
CA HIS A 134 -4.00 11.09 -4.00
C HIS A 134 -4.14 12.35 -4.88
N LYS A 135 -3.22 12.61 -5.83
CA LYS A 135 -3.35 13.76 -6.75
C LYS A 135 -4.48 13.61 -7.77
N LYS A 136 -4.70 12.42 -8.33
CA LYS A 136 -5.73 12.22 -9.38
C LYS A 136 -7.18 12.41 -8.92
N LYS A 137 -7.48 12.32 -7.62
CA LYS A 137 -8.85 12.53 -7.09
C LYS A 137 -9.14 14.01 -6.78
N LYS A 138 -8.12 14.87 -6.72
CA LYS A 138 -8.27 16.32 -6.49
C LYS A 138 -8.42 17.12 -7.79
N GLU A 139 -7.80 16.68 -8.89
CA GLU A 139 -8.00 17.29 -10.22
C GLU A 139 -9.41 17.01 -10.75
N HIS A 140 -9.88 15.76 -10.74
CA HIS A 140 -11.23 15.42 -11.20
C HIS A 140 -12.39 16.05 -10.40
N LYS A 141 -12.12 16.59 -9.20
CA LYS A 141 -13.14 17.26 -8.36
C LYS A 141 -13.13 18.79 -8.52
N ARG A 142 -12.19 19.32 -9.30
CA ARG A 142 -12.08 20.76 -9.64
C ARG A 142 -12.55 21.07 -11.06
N GLU A 143 -12.78 20.04 -11.86
CA GLU A 143 -13.22 20.13 -13.26
C GLU A 143 -14.72 19.78 -13.45
N ASN A 144 -15.46 19.56 -12.36
CA ASN A 144 -16.92 19.42 -12.35
C ASN A 144 -17.54 20.51 -11.47
#